data_AF-A0A2V8PL01-F1
#
_entry.id   AF-A0A2V8PL01-F1
#
_cell.length_a   1.000
_cell.length_b   1.000
_cell.length_c   1.000
_cell.angle_alpha   90.00
_cell.angle_beta   90.00
_cell.angle_gamma   90.00
#
_symmetry.space_group_name_H-M   'P 1'
#
loop_
_entity.id
_entity.type
_entity.pdbx_description
1 polymer ?
#
loop_
_entity_poly.entity_id
_entity_poly.type
_entity_poly.pdbx_seq_one_letter_code
_entity_poly.pdbx_strand_id
1 'polypeptide(L)' 'MESENIIFNGGGSQLPNLSRWGDYSSISIDPVDDCTFWYTNEYLKSSGTFNWSTRIASFKFPACL' A
#
# COMPACT_ATOMS: atom_id res chain seq x y z
N MET A 1 -6.32 -19.35 -6.43
CA MET A 1 -5.97 -18.01 -6.92
C MET A 1 -6.93 -17.07 -6.24
N GLU A 2 -6.43 -16.14 -5.42
CA GLU A 2 -7.27 -15.17 -4.71
C GLU A 2 -7.71 -14.05 -5.64
N SER A 3 -8.85 -13.41 -5.33
CA SER A 3 -9.29 -12.20 -6.02
C SER A 3 -8.42 -11.02 -5.60
N GLU A 4 -8.20 -10.09 -6.54
CA GLU A 4 -7.72 -8.75 -6.20
C GLU A 4 -8.67 -8.09 -5.19
N ASN A 5 -8.11 -7.41 -4.21
CA ASN A 5 -8.84 -6.71 -3.16
C ASN A 5 -8.24 -5.32 -2.91
N ILE A 6 -9.10 -4.37 -2.56
CA ILE A 6 -8.71 -2.99 -2.27
C ILE A 6 -8.45 -2.84 -0.77
N ILE A 7 -7.19 -2.57 -0.40
CA ILE A 7 -6.83 -2.20 0.98
C ILE A 7 -7.30 -0.77 1.31
N PHE A 8 -7.14 0.15 0.36
CA PHE A 8 -7.53 1.54 0.50
C PHE A 8 -7.69 2.21 -0.87
N ASN A 9 -8.73 3.04 -1.01
CA ASN A 9 -8.92 3.85 -2.21
C ASN A 9 -8.46 5.29 -1.94
N GLY A 10 -7.44 5.75 -2.67
CA GLY A 10 -6.98 7.13 -2.62
C GLY A 10 -8.05 8.11 -3.11
N GLY A 11 -8.06 9.32 -2.57
CA GLY A 11 -8.99 10.39 -2.96
C GLY A 11 -8.48 11.31 -4.05
N GLY A 12 -7.29 11.06 -4.61
CA GLY A 12 -6.69 11.95 -5.61
C GLY A 12 -5.54 11.34 -6.40
N SER A 13 -4.98 12.16 -7.29
CA SER A 13 -3.92 11.81 -8.24
C SER A 13 -2.77 12.82 -8.23
N GLN A 14 -1.58 12.39 -8.66
CA GLN A 14 -0.47 13.31 -8.88
C GLN A 14 -0.83 14.29 -10.01
N LEU A 15 -0.48 15.56 -9.83
CA LEU A 15 -0.52 16.55 -10.90
C LEU A 15 0.62 16.34 -11.91
N PRO A 16 0.56 16.93 -13.12
CA PRO A 16 1.55 16.71 -14.17
C PRO A 16 3.00 16.95 -13.75
N ASN A 17 3.93 16.30 -14.45
CA ASN A 17 5.39 16.35 -14.22
C ASN A 17 5.89 15.68 -12.92
N LEU A 18 5.11 14.74 -12.36
CA LEU A 18 5.53 13.88 -11.25
C LEU A 18 5.49 12.42 -11.67
N SER A 19 6.52 11.68 -11.27
CA SER A 19 6.68 10.25 -11.56
C SER A 19 7.47 9.56 -10.46
N ARG A 20 7.01 9.71 -9.21
CA ARG A 20 7.73 9.24 -8.00
C ARG A 20 6.93 8.28 -7.12
N TRP A 21 5.90 7.64 -7.68
CA TRP A 21 5.20 6.57 -6.98
C TRP A 21 6.15 5.40 -6.70
N GLY A 22 6.09 4.86 -5.49
CA GLY A 22 6.86 3.70 -5.07
C GLY A 22 8.04 4.02 -4.17
N ASP A 23 8.40 5.29 -4.00
CA ASP A 23 9.47 5.73 -3.10
C ASP A 23 9.22 5.30 -1.65
N TYR A 24 7.95 5.22 -1.24
CA TYR A 24 7.53 4.74 0.07
C TYR A 24 6.63 3.51 -0.04
N SER A 25 7.02 2.55 -0.89
CA SER A 25 6.40 1.24 -1.00
C SER A 25 7.29 0.15 -0.42
N SER A 26 6.75 -0.68 0.46
CA SER A 26 7.45 -1.84 1.00
C SER A 26 6.47 -2.93 1.41
N ILE A 27 6.89 -4.18 1.26
CA ILE A 27 6.20 -5.34 1.80
C ILE A 27 7.19 -6.22 2.55
N SER A 28 6.81 -6.69 3.73
CA SER A 28 7.60 -7.62 4.53
C SER A 28 6.70 -8.66 5.16
N ILE A 29 7.21 -9.87 5.31
CA ILE A 29 6.56 -10.95 6.05
C ILE A 29 7.02 -10.86 7.52
N ASP A 30 6.08 -11.01 8.45
CA ASP A 30 6.38 -11.08 9.88
C ASP A 30 7.09 -12.41 10.21
N PRO A 31 8.33 -12.37 10.72
CA PRO A 31 9.10 -13.59 11.00
C PRO A 31 8.61 -14.35 12.24
N VAL A 32 7.66 -13.81 13.01
CA VAL A 32 7.09 -14.51 14.17
C VAL A 32 6.13 -15.60 13.73
N ASP A 33 5.39 -15.38 12.64
CA ASP A 33 4.38 -16.32 12.14
C ASP A 33 4.57 -16.73 10.68
N ASP A 34 5.55 -16.17 9.96
CA ASP A 34 5.82 -16.40 8.53
C ASP A 34 4.59 -16.20 7.62
N CYS A 35 3.59 -15.45 8.11
CA CYS A 35 2.24 -15.46 7.56
C CYS A 35 1.60 -14.07 7.46
N THR A 36 1.92 -13.16 8.36
CA THR A 36 1.44 -11.78 8.31
C THR A 36 2.25 -10.98 7.30
N PHE A 37 1.60 -10.44 6.29
CA PHE A 37 2.20 -9.49 5.37
C PHE A 37 1.95 -8.08 5.89
N TRP A 38 3.01 -7.33 6.15
CA TRP A 38 2.96 -5.89 6.40
C TRP A 38 3.24 -5.16 5.10
N TYR A 39 2.29 -4.35 4.64
CA TYR A 39 2.39 -3.57 3.42
C TYR A 39 2.31 -2.08 3.73
N THR A 40 3.26 -1.32 3.19
CA THR A 40 3.31 0.14 3.26
C THR A 40 3.24 0.69 1.85
N ASN A 41 2.38 1.68 1.61
CA ASN A 41 2.29 2.32 0.31
C ASN A 41 1.82 3.77 0.39
N GLU A 42 2.09 4.52 -0.68
CA GLU A 42 1.72 5.91 -0.85
C GLU A 42 0.30 6.04 -1.41
N TYR A 43 -0.42 7.06 -0.97
CA TYR A 43 -1.68 7.46 -1.58
C TYR A 43 -1.87 8.98 -1.47
N LEU A 44 -2.78 9.51 -2.27
CA LEU A 44 -3.18 10.91 -2.19
C LEU A 44 -4.59 11.02 -1.61
N LYS A 45 -4.75 11.90 -0.61
CA LYS A 45 -6.07 12.25 -0.04
C LYS A 45 -6.86 13.18 -0.97
N SER A 46 -6.16 13.97 -1.78
CA SER A 46 -6.68 14.88 -2.80
C SER A 46 -5.58 15.12 -3.84
N SER A 47 -5.94 15.47 -5.07
CA SER A 47 -4.97 15.66 -6.15
C SER A 47 -3.98 16.78 -5.82
N GLY A 48 -2.70 16.58 -6.11
CA GLY A 48 -1.66 17.54 -5.76
C GLY A 48 -0.25 17.12 -6.15
N THR A 49 0.72 17.89 -5.63
CA THR A 49 2.15 17.76 -5.89
C THR A 49 2.89 17.56 -4.58
N PHE A 50 3.67 16.48 -4.46
CA PHE A 50 4.42 16.13 -3.23
C PHE A 50 3.57 16.07 -1.93
N ASN A 51 2.27 15.78 -2.04
CA ASN A 51 1.32 15.75 -0.91
C ASN A 51 0.84 14.34 -0.56
N TRP A 52 1.67 13.33 -0.83
CA TRP A 52 1.38 11.94 -0.46
C TRP A 52 1.20 11.77 1.04
N SER A 53 0.36 10.80 1.39
CA SER A 53 0.26 10.21 2.70
C SER A 53 0.67 8.74 2.59
N THR A 54 1.14 8.16 3.69
CA THR A 54 1.50 6.75 3.73
C THR A 54 0.40 5.97 4.46
N ARG A 55 0.07 4.77 3.97
CA ARG A 55 -0.77 3.82 4.68
C ARG A 55 0.01 2.55 4.95
N ILE A 56 -0.13 2.04 6.17
CA ILE A 56 0.37 0.74 6.59
C ILE A 56 -0.84 -0.16 6.77
N ALA A 57 -0.78 -1.36 6.22
CA ALA A 57 -1.81 -2.38 6.35
C ALA A 57 -1.17 -3.75 6.61
N SER A 58 -1.94 -4.63 7.24
CA SER A 58 -1.57 -6.03 7.42
C SER A 58 -2.63 -6.93 6.80
N PHE A 59 -2.22 -8.04 6.20
CA PHE A 59 -3.14 -9.08 5.75
C PHE A 59 -2.50 -10.47 5.84
N LYS A 60 -3.35 -11.50 5.85
CA LYS A 60 -2.96 -12.92 5.80
C LYS A 60 -3.73 -13.59 4.69
N PHE A 61 -3.11 -14.57 4.03
CA PHE A 61 -3.84 -15.44 3.11
C PHE A 61 -4.63 -16.49 3.91
N PRO A 62 -5.79 -16.97 3.39
CA PRO A 62 -6.58 -18.01 4.07
C PRO A 62 -5.81 -19.31 4.35
N ALA A 63 -4.73 -19.58 3.60
CA ALA A 63 -3.87 -20.74 3.78
C ALA A 63 -2.89 -20.62 4.98
N CYS A 64 -2.79 -19.44 5.60
CA CYS A 64 -2.08 -19.27 6.87
C CYS A 64 -3.00 -19.67 8.02
N LEU A 65 -2.67 -20.80 8.65
CA LEU A 65 -3.36 -21.38 9.79
C LEU A 65 -2.76 -20.93 11.12
#